data_AF-A0A833ARI6-F1
#
_entry.id   AF-A0A833ARI6-F1
#
_cell.length_a   1.000
_cell.length_b   1.000
_cell.length_c   1.000
_cell.angle_alpha   90.00
_cell.angle_beta   90.00
_cell.angle_gamma   90.00
#
_symmetry.space_group_name_H-M   'P 1'
#
loop_
_entity.id
_entity.type
_entity.pdbx_description
1 polymer ?
#
loop_
_entity_poly.entity_id
_entity_poly.type
_entity_poly.pdbx_seq_one_letter_code
_entity_poly.pdbx_strand_id
1 'polypeptide(L)'
;MDLTYSTLKNEFEKYSVKTDQDKMQAYFELECQKTNLGTVLDQLLNWERQTGYIAPRMLAANKQFYYPDKETGVTFGIQINYQRDHYSPLPAKLANRKQLHCPICYENIGITGKENLRVFRFNLRGCKEFFIQLTPYPLREKHFVLIEMEKKPMRMDEDSVADLVRFIELAPGYTGCSNSDVAWAGASILQHHHYQVFENLELPVMQANYSAYSGITETVAYGLLDFPIACCKISMVDRTKFIAVCGTIIRAWKALDPGRNTCNLIVQKDDKMYCSYIIFRNPDFRTSDAWHVFKTEGVGVIEVAGEGILPVPKGENAARLNRMIEDQGLDVIKGLIEDNNPVKKNAFARHFAWLRNIVEFEMNRMQIS
;
A
#
# COMPACT_ATOMS: atom_id res chain seq x y z
N MET A 1 6.63 -39.25 2.32
CA MET A 1 7.84 -39.04 3.14
C MET A 1 7.74 -37.64 3.67
N ASP A 2 7.56 -37.49 4.99
CA ASP A 2 7.64 -36.17 5.62
C ASP A 2 9.06 -35.65 5.43
N LEU A 3 9.22 -34.69 4.50
CA LEU A 3 10.50 -34.04 4.29
C LEU A 3 10.82 -33.24 5.56
N THR A 4 11.92 -33.58 6.20
CA THR A 4 12.36 -32.88 7.40
C THR A 4 12.70 -31.43 7.09
N TYR A 5 12.51 -30.52 8.04
CA TYR A 5 12.86 -29.10 7.91
C TYR A 5 14.25 -28.88 7.31
N SER A 6 15.26 -29.63 7.77
CA SER A 6 16.63 -29.55 7.26
C SER A 6 16.75 -29.94 5.79
N THR A 7 15.97 -30.92 5.34
CA THR A 7 15.95 -31.33 3.92
C THR A 7 15.35 -30.23 3.06
N LEU A 8 14.21 -29.67 3.47
CA LEU A 8 13.53 -28.60 2.76
C LEU A 8 14.38 -27.33 2.69
N LYS A 9 15.01 -26.95 3.81
CA LYS A 9 15.94 -25.81 3.88
C LYS A 9 17.13 -26.00 2.93
N ASN A 10 17.78 -27.17 2.95
CA ASN A 10 18.91 -27.47 2.07
C ASN A 10 18.50 -27.46 0.58
N GLU A 11 17.26 -27.79 0.24
CA GLU A 11 16.76 -27.65 -1.14
C GLU A 11 16.47 -26.19 -1.49
N PHE A 12 15.92 -25.41 -0.56
CA PHE A 12 15.68 -23.99 -0.74
C PHE A 12 16.99 -23.18 -0.91
N GLU A 13 18.03 -23.46 -0.13
CA GLU A 13 19.30 -22.73 -0.22
C GLU A 13 20.09 -23.01 -1.51
N LYS A 14 19.62 -23.94 -2.37
CA LYS A 14 20.19 -24.15 -3.71
C LYS A 14 19.78 -23.06 -4.71
N TYR A 15 18.78 -22.24 -4.39
CA TYR A 15 18.26 -21.17 -5.27
C TYR A 15 17.98 -21.64 -6.71
N SER A 16 17.46 -22.86 -6.85
CA SER A 16 17.20 -23.45 -8.15
C SER A 16 15.82 -23.04 -8.65
N VAL A 17 15.73 -22.47 -9.85
CA VAL A 17 14.44 -22.23 -10.53
C VAL A 17 13.63 -23.51 -10.77
N LYS A 18 14.26 -24.69 -10.64
CA LYS A 18 13.60 -26.01 -10.67
C LYS A 18 12.99 -26.42 -9.32
N THR A 19 13.24 -25.68 -8.24
CA THR A 19 12.59 -25.94 -6.96
C THR A 19 11.11 -25.63 -7.10
N ASP A 20 10.33 -26.64 -6.73
CA ASP A 20 8.89 -26.67 -6.80
C ASP A 20 8.25 -25.69 -5.79
N GLN A 21 7.17 -25.03 -6.19
CA GLN A 21 6.45 -24.06 -5.37
C GLN A 21 5.89 -24.70 -4.09
N ASP A 22 5.45 -25.96 -4.13
CA ASP A 22 4.88 -26.66 -2.96
C ASP A 22 5.98 -27.01 -1.95
N LYS A 23 7.18 -27.35 -2.42
CA LYS A 23 8.34 -27.55 -1.53
C LYS A 23 8.76 -26.28 -0.82
N MET A 24 8.77 -25.15 -1.55
CA MET A 24 9.04 -23.84 -0.96
C MET A 24 7.96 -23.45 0.04
N GLN A 25 6.69 -23.70 -0.30
CA GLN A 25 5.56 -23.47 0.59
C GLN A 25 5.72 -24.25 1.90
N ALA A 26 6.00 -25.56 1.84
CA ALA A 26 6.22 -26.39 3.03
C ALA A 26 7.41 -25.93 3.87
N TYR A 27 8.50 -25.47 3.23
CA TYR A 27 9.64 -24.88 3.93
C TYR A 27 9.23 -23.63 4.70
N PHE A 28 8.58 -22.68 4.03
CA PHE A 28 8.18 -21.41 4.62
C PHE A 28 7.10 -21.55 5.69
N GLU A 29 6.21 -22.53 5.60
CA GLU A 29 5.27 -22.84 6.67
C GLU A 29 6.00 -23.25 7.96
N LEU A 30 6.99 -24.14 7.86
CA LEU A 30 7.81 -24.55 9.00
C LEU A 30 8.69 -23.42 9.52
N GLU A 31 9.25 -22.59 8.62
CA GLU A 31 10.07 -21.44 8.99
C GLU A 31 9.25 -20.38 9.75
N CYS A 32 8.06 -20.05 9.25
CA CYS A 32 7.15 -19.10 9.86
C CYS A 32 6.73 -19.54 11.27
N GLN A 33 6.49 -20.85 11.48
CA GLN A 33 6.18 -21.42 12.79
C GLN A 33 7.36 -21.31 13.78
N LYS A 34 8.60 -21.41 13.28
CA LYS A 34 9.81 -21.31 14.10
C LYS A 34 10.24 -19.87 14.38
N THR A 35 9.88 -18.95 13.49
CA THR A 35 10.34 -17.56 13.51
C THR A 35 9.15 -16.61 13.48
N ASN A 36 8.91 -15.94 12.36
CA ASN A 36 7.77 -15.07 12.09
C ASN A 36 7.64 -14.85 10.57
N LEU A 37 6.59 -14.13 10.16
CA LEU A 37 6.36 -13.84 8.75
C LEU A 37 7.47 -12.97 8.15
N GLY A 38 7.99 -11.98 8.90
CA GLY A 38 9.07 -11.10 8.41
C GLY A 38 10.32 -11.87 7.95
N THR A 39 10.74 -12.89 8.72
CA THR A 39 11.88 -13.75 8.38
C THR A 39 11.63 -14.52 7.07
N VAL A 40 10.41 -15.01 6.87
CA VAL A 40 10.02 -15.67 5.62
C VAL A 40 10.03 -14.70 4.44
N LEU A 41 9.58 -13.45 4.63
CA LEU A 41 9.63 -12.42 3.59
C LEU A 41 11.07 -12.08 3.17
N ASP A 42 12.00 -12.05 4.12
CA ASP A 42 13.43 -11.86 3.82
C ASP A 42 14.01 -12.99 2.98
N GLN A 43 13.65 -14.24 3.32
CA GLN A 43 14.07 -15.40 2.55
C GLN A 43 13.43 -15.42 1.16
N LEU A 44 12.15 -15.06 1.03
CA LEU A 44 11.47 -14.92 -0.25
C LEU A 44 12.13 -13.84 -1.12
N LEU A 45 12.44 -12.66 -0.57
CA LEU A 45 13.17 -11.62 -1.30
C LEU A 45 14.55 -12.12 -1.77
N ASN A 46 15.29 -12.78 -0.89
CA ASN A 46 16.60 -13.31 -1.26
C ASN A 46 16.48 -14.37 -2.38
N TRP A 47 15.49 -15.26 -2.29
CA TRP A 47 15.22 -16.21 -3.36
C TRP A 47 14.97 -15.52 -4.70
N GLU A 48 14.06 -14.55 -4.72
CA GLU A 48 13.67 -13.82 -5.94
C GLU A 48 14.82 -13.02 -6.55
N ARG A 49 15.81 -12.63 -5.73
CA ARG A 49 17.07 -12.05 -6.18
C ARG A 49 17.98 -13.06 -6.83
N GLN A 50 18.18 -14.21 -6.20
CA GLN A 50 19.08 -15.25 -6.71
C GLN A 50 18.55 -15.89 -8.00
N THR A 51 17.22 -16.02 -8.13
CA THR A 51 16.59 -16.51 -9.36
C THR A 51 16.38 -15.43 -10.42
N GLY A 52 16.60 -14.16 -10.07
CA GLY A 52 16.55 -13.03 -11.00
C GLY A 52 15.16 -12.53 -11.35
N TYR A 53 14.12 -12.88 -10.59
CA TYR A 53 12.80 -12.24 -10.71
C TYR A 53 12.87 -10.76 -10.30
N ILE A 54 13.57 -10.47 -9.18
CA ILE A 54 13.85 -9.12 -8.70
C ILE A 54 15.35 -8.88 -8.72
N ALA A 55 15.84 -8.14 -9.72
CA ALA A 55 17.25 -7.79 -9.81
C ALA A 55 17.55 -6.50 -9.01
N PRO A 56 18.65 -6.39 -8.23
CA PRO A 56 19.00 -5.17 -7.51
C PRO A 56 19.06 -3.90 -8.40
N ARG A 57 19.44 -4.06 -9.67
CA ARG A 57 19.45 -2.98 -10.68
C ARG A 57 18.07 -2.36 -10.93
N MET A 58 16.98 -3.08 -10.64
CA MET A 58 15.61 -2.59 -10.82
C MET A 58 15.32 -1.40 -9.90
N LEU A 59 15.75 -1.52 -8.64
CA LEU A 59 15.64 -0.44 -7.65
C LEU A 59 16.67 0.66 -7.88
N ALA A 60 17.91 0.29 -8.18
CA ALA A 60 18.99 1.25 -8.42
C ALA A 60 18.72 2.16 -9.64
N ALA A 61 17.85 1.75 -10.56
CA ALA A 61 17.43 2.56 -11.69
C ALA A 61 16.42 3.65 -11.33
N ASN A 62 15.74 3.55 -10.18
CA ASN A 62 14.77 4.55 -9.76
C ASN A 62 15.48 5.85 -9.37
N LYS A 63 14.98 6.99 -9.87
CA LYS A 63 15.42 8.30 -9.41
C LYS A 63 14.51 8.78 -8.30
N GLN A 64 15.08 9.34 -7.24
CA GLN A 64 14.36 9.87 -6.09
C GLN A 64 14.77 11.30 -5.84
N PHE A 65 13.77 12.13 -5.53
CA PHE A 65 13.93 13.54 -5.21
C PHE A 65 13.13 13.85 -3.95
N TYR A 66 13.66 14.72 -3.10
CA TYR A 66 13.08 15.06 -1.81
C TYR A 66 12.97 16.58 -1.66
N TYR A 67 11.81 17.04 -1.21
CA TYR A 67 11.47 18.46 -1.15
C TYR A 67 10.97 18.82 0.25
N PRO A 68 11.84 19.40 1.11
CA PRO A 68 11.43 19.89 2.42
C PRO A 68 10.45 21.07 2.28
N ASP A 69 9.26 20.92 2.83
CA ASP A 69 8.28 21.99 2.96
C ASP A 69 8.49 22.71 4.28
N LYS A 70 9.01 23.95 4.22
CA LYS A 70 9.28 24.76 5.42
C LYS A 70 8.01 25.17 6.15
N GLU A 71 6.86 25.22 5.48
CA GLU A 71 5.61 25.66 6.09
C GLU A 71 5.02 24.58 7.00
N THR A 72 5.09 23.33 6.56
CA THR A 72 4.47 22.19 7.25
C THR A 72 5.48 21.35 8.04
N GLY A 73 6.78 21.49 7.75
CA GLY A 73 7.84 20.63 8.29
C GLY A 73 7.91 19.25 7.63
N VAL A 74 7.08 18.98 6.62
CA VAL A 74 7.01 17.70 5.93
C VAL A 74 7.96 17.68 4.74
N THR A 75 8.69 16.58 4.55
CA THR A 75 9.51 16.37 3.34
C THR A 75 8.75 15.52 2.34
N PHE A 76 8.33 16.11 1.22
CA PHE A 76 7.66 15.40 0.13
C PHE A 76 8.68 14.69 -0.77
N GLY A 77 8.23 13.67 -1.50
CA GLY A 77 9.08 12.89 -2.40
C GLY A 77 8.51 12.78 -3.81
N ILE A 78 9.40 12.65 -4.80
CA ILE A 78 9.05 12.16 -6.13
C ILE A 78 10.02 11.04 -6.50
N GLN A 79 9.47 9.94 -7.01
CA GLN A 79 10.20 8.83 -7.60
C GLN A 79 9.81 8.64 -9.07
N ILE A 80 10.82 8.51 -9.93
CA ILE A 80 10.65 8.09 -11.32
C ILE A 80 10.98 6.59 -11.39
N ASN A 81 9.97 5.76 -11.65
CA ASN A 81 10.12 4.31 -11.74
C ASN A 81 10.31 3.85 -13.18
N TYR A 82 11.56 3.57 -13.55
CA TYR A 82 11.93 3.15 -14.90
C TYR A 82 11.50 1.72 -15.23
N GLN A 83 11.30 0.85 -14.23
CA GLN A 83 10.87 -0.53 -14.49
C GLN A 83 9.46 -0.61 -15.04
N ARG A 84 8.60 0.31 -14.60
CA ARG A 84 7.20 0.35 -15.03
C ARG A 84 7.06 0.52 -16.54
N ASP A 85 7.95 1.28 -17.16
CA ASP A 85 7.95 1.53 -18.61
C ASP A 85 8.39 0.35 -19.46
N HIS A 86 9.18 -0.56 -18.88
CA HIS A 86 9.69 -1.75 -19.55
C HIS A 86 8.84 -2.99 -19.29
N TYR A 87 7.85 -2.90 -18.39
CA TYR A 87 6.99 -4.00 -18.03
C TYR A 87 5.71 -3.99 -18.87
N SER A 88 5.57 -4.97 -19.76
CA SER A 88 4.28 -5.33 -20.34
C SER A 88 3.69 -6.49 -19.54
N PRO A 89 2.50 -6.35 -18.90
CA PRO A 89 1.85 -7.46 -18.20
C PRO A 89 1.48 -8.61 -19.16
N LEU A 90 1.54 -8.38 -20.47
CA LEU A 90 1.27 -9.34 -21.53
C LEU A 90 2.50 -9.45 -22.45
N PRO A 91 3.05 -10.64 -22.70
CA PRO A 91 4.11 -10.81 -23.69
C PRO A 91 3.57 -10.47 -25.10
N ALA A 92 4.27 -9.60 -25.84
CA ALA A 92 3.90 -9.19 -27.20
C ALA A 92 3.78 -10.34 -28.23
N LYS A 93 4.23 -11.55 -27.88
CA LYS A 93 4.22 -12.75 -28.75
C LYS A 93 3.11 -13.77 -28.46
N LEU A 94 2.16 -13.48 -27.57
CA LEU A 94 1.16 -14.45 -27.09
C LEU A 94 -0.29 -14.01 -27.34
N ALA A 95 -0.58 -13.51 -28.55
CA ALA A 95 -1.93 -13.12 -28.99
C ALA A 95 -3.00 -14.25 -28.94
N ASN A 96 -2.61 -15.50 -28.66
CA ASN A 96 -3.48 -16.69 -28.73
C ASN A 96 -3.64 -17.49 -27.41
N ARG A 97 -3.23 -16.96 -26.24
CA ARG A 97 -3.64 -17.54 -24.94
C ARG A 97 -4.64 -16.61 -24.26
N LYS A 98 -5.63 -17.19 -23.56
CA LYS A 98 -6.62 -16.48 -22.73
C LYS A 98 -5.93 -15.32 -22.03
N GLN A 99 -6.30 -14.10 -22.41
CA GLN A 99 -5.89 -12.87 -21.75
C GLN A 99 -5.94 -13.10 -20.24
N LEU A 100 -4.84 -12.86 -19.51
CA LEU A 100 -4.87 -12.99 -18.06
C LEU A 100 -5.90 -11.99 -17.53
N HIS A 101 -7.10 -12.47 -17.20
CA HIS A 101 -8.21 -11.61 -16.73
C HIS A 101 -7.83 -10.83 -15.46
N CYS A 102 -6.82 -11.31 -14.72
CA CYS A 102 -6.23 -10.62 -13.57
C CYS A 102 -4.72 -10.88 -13.56
N PRO A 103 -3.86 -9.85 -13.52
CA PRO A 103 -2.41 -10.00 -13.58
C PRO A 103 -1.79 -10.46 -12.25
N ILE A 104 -2.55 -10.55 -11.16
CA ILE A 104 -2.05 -10.91 -9.82
C ILE A 104 -2.68 -12.19 -9.26
N CYS A 105 -3.49 -12.90 -10.05
CA CYS A 105 -4.01 -14.22 -9.70
C CYS A 105 -2.90 -15.23 -9.37
N TYR A 106 -3.17 -16.14 -8.43
CA TYR A 106 -2.23 -17.19 -7.99
C TYR A 106 -1.84 -18.12 -9.15
N GLU A 107 -2.76 -18.37 -10.09
CA GLU A 107 -2.52 -19.21 -11.27
C GLU A 107 -1.47 -18.62 -12.22
N ASN A 108 -1.04 -17.37 -12.00
CA ASN A 108 -0.01 -16.72 -12.80
C ASN A 108 1.43 -17.08 -12.35
N ILE A 109 1.60 -17.90 -11.32
CA ILE A 109 2.94 -18.31 -10.87
C ILE A 109 3.53 -19.27 -11.92
N GLY A 110 4.76 -19.02 -12.36
CA GLY A 110 5.48 -19.90 -13.29
C GLY A 110 5.06 -19.78 -14.76
N ILE A 111 4.08 -18.93 -15.11
CA ILE A 111 3.71 -18.69 -16.51
C ILE A 111 4.76 -17.83 -17.22
N THR A 112 4.66 -17.71 -18.56
CA THR A 112 5.56 -16.87 -19.35
C THR A 112 5.58 -15.40 -18.87
N GLY A 113 6.77 -14.86 -18.59
CA GLY A 113 6.99 -13.54 -17.97
C GLY A 113 6.98 -13.54 -16.43
N LYS A 114 6.67 -14.68 -15.81
CA LYS A 114 6.62 -14.91 -14.35
C LYS A 114 7.20 -16.28 -13.97
N GLU A 115 8.11 -16.80 -14.78
CA GLU A 115 8.69 -18.13 -14.64
C GLU A 115 9.41 -18.30 -13.29
N ASN A 116 10.07 -17.23 -12.86
CA ASN A 116 10.84 -17.19 -11.63
C ASN A 116 10.05 -16.71 -10.42
N LEU A 117 8.84 -16.14 -10.62
CA LEU A 117 7.98 -15.67 -9.55
C LEU A 117 7.72 -16.80 -8.56
N ARG A 118 7.88 -16.50 -7.28
CA ARG A 118 7.49 -17.34 -6.17
C ARG A 118 6.65 -16.53 -5.19
N VAL A 119 5.84 -17.27 -4.44
CA VAL A 119 4.95 -16.67 -3.46
C VAL A 119 5.01 -17.46 -2.17
N PHE A 120 4.51 -16.85 -1.10
CA PHE A 120 4.20 -17.57 0.13
C PHE A 120 2.72 -17.43 0.45
N ARG A 121 2.03 -18.56 0.63
CA ARG A 121 0.60 -18.60 0.97
C ARG A 121 0.41 -18.86 2.45
N PHE A 122 -0.55 -18.19 3.08
CA PHE A 122 -0.84 -18.36 4.51
C PHE A 122 -2.24 -17.87 4.88
N ASN A 123 -2.75 -18.36 6.01
CA ASN A 123 -3.99 -17.86 6.61
C ASN A 123 -3.71 -16.55 7.32
N LEU A 124 -4.23 -15.45 6.79
CA LEU A 124 -4.06 -14.13 7.39
C LEU A 124 -4.92 -14.01 8.66
N ARG A 125 -6.24 -14.23 8.51
CA ARG A 125 -7.23 -14.11 9.59
C ARG A 125 -8.36 -15.11 9.43
N GLY A 126 -8.60 -15.94 10.45
CA GLY A 126 -9.62 -17.00 10.39
C GLY A 126 -9.36 -17.94 9.21
N CYS A 127 -10.37 -18.14 8.36
CA CYS A 127 -10.26 -18.94 7.14
C CYS A 127 -9.87 -18.12 5.88
N LYS A 128 -9.51 -16.84 6.03
CA LYS A 128 -9.12 -16.01 4.88
C LYS A 128 -7.66 -16.29 4.50
N GLU A 129 -7.49 -17.04 3.44
CA GLU A 129 -6.17 -17.34 2.86
C GLU A 129 -5.70 -16.21 1.94
N PHE A 130 -4.44 -15.81 2.13
CA PHE A 130 -3.74 -14.84 1.31
C PHE A 130 -2.45 -15.46 0.80
N PHE A 131 -1.88 -14.87 -0.24
CA PHE A 131 -0.50 -15.10 -0.63
C PHE A 131 0.21 -13.78 -0.83
N ILE A 132 1.53 -13.80 -0.64
CA ILE A 132 2.38 -12.62 -0.75
C ILE A 132 3.45 -12.84 -1.80
N GLN A 133 3.69 -11.82 -2.62
CA GLN A 133 4.68 -11.83 -3.70
C GLN A 133 5.40 -10.49 -3.78
N LEU A 134 6.56 -10.45 -4.42
CA LEU A 134 7.18 -9.17 -4.79
C LEU A 134 6.51 -8.57 -6.03
N THR A 135 6.46 -7.23 -6.08
CA THR A 135 6.05 -6.53 -7.31
C THR A 135 7.21 -6.54 -8.33
N PRO A 136 6.93 -6.72 -9.64
CA PRO A 136 7.97 -6.67 -10.67
C PRO A 136 8.53 -5.26 -10.93
N TYR A 137 7.94 -4.22 -10.33
CA TYR A 137 8.42 -2.83 -10.41
C TYR A 137 8.56 -2.25 -8.99
N PRO A 138 9.52 -2.76 -8.19
CA PRO A 138 9.64 -2.40 -6.79
C PRO A 138 9.94 -0.90 -6.64
N LEU A 139 9.27 -0.30 -5.65
CA LEU A 139 9.51 1.09 -5.25
C LEU A 139 10.67 1.15 -4.25
N ARG A 140 10.75 0.14 -3.39
CA ARG A 140 11.72 -0.05 -2.31
C ARG A 140 12.07 -1.55 -2.19
N GLU A 141 13.15 -1.86 -1.48
CA GLU A 141 13.72 -3.22 -1.35
C GLU A 141 12.72 -4.28 -0.90
N LYS A 142 11.96 -4.00 0.16
CA LYS A 142 10.97 -4.92 0.74
C LYS A 142 9.55 -4.49 0.40
N HIS A 143 9.29 -4.19 -0.88
CA HIS A 143 7.95 -3.90 -1.40
C HIS A 143 7.28 -5.19 -1.88
N PHE A 144 6.31 -5.68 -1.10
CA PHE A 144 5.49 -6.84 -1.42
C PHE A 144 4.04 -6.47 -1.70
N VAL A 145 3.33 -7.38 -2.35
CA VAL A 145 1.89 -7.33 -2.58
C VAL A 145 1.25 -8.52 -1.87
N LEU A 146 0.36 -8.23 -0.91
CA LEU A 146 -0.43 -9.21 -0.17
C LEU A 146 -1.79 -9.36 -0.85
N ILE A 147 -2.11 -10.54 -1.37
CA ILE A 147 -3.22 -10.77 -2.31
C ILE A 147 -4.14 -11.83 -1.72
N GLU A 148 -5.45 -11.61 -1.74
CA GLU A 148 -6.41 -12.63 -1.30
C GLU A 148 -6.35 -13.83 -2.25
N MET A 149 -6.33 -15.07 -1.74
CA MET A 149 -6.23 -16.25 -2.59
C MET A 149 -7.42 -16.34 -3.56
N GLU A 150 -8.62 -16.08 -3.04
CA GLU A 150 -9.83 -16.01 -3.84
C GLU A 150 -9.90 -14.68 -4.60
N LYS A 151 -10.18 -14.74 -5.91
CA LYS A 151 -10.35 -13.55 -6.73
C LYS A 151 -11.67 -12.84 -6.39
N LYS A 152 -11.62 -11.92 -5.44
CA LYS A 152 -12.71 -11.00 -5.09
C LYS A 152 -12.40 -9.57 -5.48
N PRO A 153 -13.37 -8.72 -5.84
CA PRO A 153 -13.12 -7.29 -6.06
C PRO A 153 -12.45 -6.62 -4.85
N MET A 154 -11.68 -5.56 -5.12
CA MET A 154 -11.13 -4.69 -4.09
C MET A 154 -12.23 -4.22 -3.13
N ARG A 155 -11.93 -4.22 -1.83
CA ARG A 155 -12.79 -3.67 -0.78
C ARG A 155 -12.03 -2.63 0.03
N MET A 156 -12.78 -1.66 0.55
CA MET A 156 -12.32 -0.71 1.56
C MET A 156 -13.40 -0.60 2.65
N ASP A 157 -13.14 -1.27 3.77
CA ASP A 157 -14.08 -1.49 4.89
C ASP A 157 -13.34 -1.86 6.18
N GLU A 158 -14.10 -2.19 7.24
CA GLU A 158 -13.54 -2.64 8.53
C GLU A 158 -12.70 -3.91 8.40
N ASP A 159 -13.10 -4.83 7.52
CA ASP A 159 -12.35 -6.04 7.23
C ASP A 159 -10.96 -5.70 6.66
N SER A 160 -10.88 -4.63 5.87
CA SER A 160 -9.61 -4.15 5.34
C SER A 160 -8.66 -3.64 6.41
N VAL A 161 -9.19 -2.97 7.44
CA VAL A 161 -8.42 -2.58 8.62
C VAL A 161 -7.98 -3.82 9.39
N ALA A 162 -8.88 -4.76 9.63
CA ALA A 162 -8.57 -5.98 10.38
C ALA A 162 -7.52 -6.86 9.69
N ASP A 163 -7.57 -6.96 8.36
CA ASP A 163 -6.62 -7.72 7.54
C ASP A 163 -5.22 -7.08 7.64
N LEU A 164 -5.10 -5.75 7.50
CA LEU A 164 -3.81 -5.04 7.64
C LEU A 164 -3.26 -5.06 9.07
N VAL A 165 -4.11 -4.87 10.10
CA VAL A 165 -3.71 -4.99 11.52
C VAL A 165 -3.15 -6.39 11.79
N ARG A 166 -3.79 -7.43 11.26
CA ARG A 166 -3.32 -8.79 11.44
C ARG A 166 -2.00 -9.04 10.71
N PHE A 167 -1.81 -8.47 9.54
CA PHE A 167 -0.55 -8.58 8.80
C PHE A 167 0.63 -7.98 9.58
N ILE A 168 0.51 -6.75 10.07
CA ILE A 168 1.60 -6.08 10.81
C ILE A 168 1.89 -6.72 12.17
N GLU A 169 0.94 -7.47 12.74
CA GLU A 169 1.19 -8.32 13.91
C GLU A 169 2.03 -9.56 13.58
N LEU A 170 1.85 -10.13 12.38
CA LEU A 170 2.62 -11.28 11.90
C LEU A 170 4.02 -10.87 11.42
N ALA A 171 4.15 -9.66 10.86
CA ALA A 171 5.41 -9.08 10.39
C ALA A 171 5.63 -7.68 11.01
N PRO A 172 6.10 -7.61 12.28
CA PRO A 172 6.42 -6.34 12.92
C PRO A 172 7.45 -5.53 12.11
N GLY A 173 7.32 -4.20 12.10
CA GLY A 173 8.14 -3.30 11.28
C GLY A 173 7.63 -3.11 9.85
N TYR A 174 6.58 -3.82 9.45
CA TYR A 174 5.90 -3.56 8.19
C TYR A 174 4.75 -2.56 8.32
N THR A 175 4.53 -1.82 7.24
CA THR A 175 3.39 -0.93 7.02
C THR A 175 2.51 -1.53 5.93
N GLY A 176 1.20 -1.61 6.21
CA GLY A 176 0.19 -2.00 5.25
C GLY A 176 -0.43 -0.79 4.55
N CYS A 177 -0.53 -0.83 3.23
CA CYS A 177 -1.10 0.24 2.41
C CYS A 177 -2.15 -0.33 1.46
N SER A 178 -3.37 0.19 1.54
CA SER A 178 -4.46 -0.16 0.63
C SER A 178 -4.79 1.02 -0.27
N ASN A 179 -4.82 0.74 -1.58
CA ASN A 179 -5.54 1.60 -2.52
C ASN A 179 -7.06 1.51 -2.26
N SER A 180 -7.83 2.38 -2.91
CA SER A 180 -9.29 2.39 -2.82
C SER A 180 -9.95 1.20 -3.52
N ASP A 181 -11.23 1.00 -3.26
CA ASP A 181 -12.11 0.07 -4.00
C ASP A 181 -12.87 0.73 -5.16
N VAL A 182 -12.67 2.04 -5.37
CA VAL A 182 -13.28 2.80 -6.47
C VAL A 182 -12.20 3.20 -7.48
N ALA A 183 -12.55 3.10 -8.78
CA ALA A 183 -11.69 3.53 -9.88
C ALA A 183 -11.26 5.00 -9.73
N TRP A 184 -10.10 5.35 -10.31
CA TRP A 184 -9.51 6.69 -10.27
C TRP A 184 -8.99 7.17 -8.91
N ALA A 185 -9.37 6.54 -7.79
CA ALA A 185 -8.80 6.79 -6.46
C ALA A 185 -7.54 5.94 -6.15
N GLY A 186 -6.82 5.54 -7.21
CA GLY A 186 -5.48 4.93 -7.11
C GLY A 186 -5.39 3.42 -7.29
N ALA A 187 -6.51 2.72 -7.43
CA ALA A 187 -6.52 1.28 -7.72
C ALA A 187 -6.42 0.99 -9.23
N SER A 188 -5.40 0.23 -9.62
CA SER A 188 -5.18 -0.23 -11.01
C SER A 188 -5.72 -1.65 -11.26
N ILE A 189 -5.91 -2.46 -10.22
CA ILE A 189 -6.46 -3.81 -10.27
C ILE A 189 -7.65 -3.89 -9.31
N LEU A 190 -8.84 -3.55 -9.80
CA LEU A 190 -10.06 -3.53 -9.00
C LEU A 190 -10.72 -4.90 -8.83
N GLN A 191 -10.42 -5.84 -9.73
CA GLN A 191 -11.06 -7.15 -9.81
C GLN A 191 -10.46 -8.19 -8.86
N HIS A 192 -9.40 -7.86 -8.12
CA HIS A 192 -8.73 -8.78 -7.20
C HIS A 192 -8.20 -8.01 -5.99
N HIS A 193 -8.72 -8.33 -4.81
CA HIS A 193 -8.41 -7.69 -3.55
C HIS A 193 -6.97 -7.94 -3.12
N HIS A 194 -6.24 -6.84 -2.85
CA HIS A 194 -4.83 -6.87 -2.48
C HIS A 194 -4.41 -5.61 -1.72
N TYR A 195 -3.27 -5.71 -1.06
CA TYR A 195 -2.59 -4.64 -0.34
C TYR A 195 -1.14 -4.54 -0.81
N GLN A 196 -0.59 -3.34 -0.74
CA GLN A 196 0.86 -3.13 -0.80
C GLN A 196 1.40 -3.15 0.62
N VAL A 197 2.50 -3.85 0.86
CA VAL A 197 3.13 -3.91 2.19
C VAL A 197 4.63 -3.66 2.06
N PHE A 198 5.17 -2.90 3.01
CA PHE A 198 6.52 -2.40 2.96
C PHE A 198 7.16 -2.52 4.33
N GLU A 199 8.41 -2.98 4.41
CA GLU A 199 9.17 -2.88 5.65
C GLU A 199 9.72 -1.45 5.83
N ASN A 200 9.65 -0.93 7.07
CA ASN A 200 10.24 0.36 7.48
C ASN A 200 9.84 1.52 6.55
N LEU A 201 8.56 1.59 6.19
CA LEU A 201 8.05 2.61 5.30
C LEU A 201 7.73 3.90 6.06
N GLU A 202 8.48 4.95 5.73
CA GLU A 202 8.22 6.33 6.15
C GLU A 202 7.67 7.13 4.96
N LEU A 203 6.41 7.56 5.07
CA LEU A 203 5.74 8.41 4.08
C LEU A 203 5.59 9.84 4.61
N PRO A 204 5.57 10.87 3.74
CA PRO A 204 5.46 12.27 4.17
C PRO A 204 4.22 12.57 5.03
N VAL A 205 3.07 11.93 4.76
CA VAL A 205 1.86 12.05 5.61
C VAL A 205 2.10 11.63 7.07
N MET A 206 3.08 10.77 7.34
CA MET A 206 3.44 10.32 8.69
C MET A 206 4.20 11.38 9.49
N GLN A 207 4.84 12.34 8.80
CA GLN A 207 5.52 13.49 9.37
C GLN A 207 4.55 14.65 9.65
N ALA A 208 3.35 14.59 9.07
CA ALA A 208 2.38 15.67 9.18
C ALA A 208 1.86 15.81 10.62
N ASN A 209 1.80 17.05 11.08
CA ASN A 209 1.24 17.38 12.39
C ASN A 209 -0.29 17.23 12.39
N TYR A 210 -0.85 16.94 13.56
CA TYR A 210 -2.27 17.19 13.78
C TYR A 210 -2.57 18.67 13.54
N SER A 211 -3.66 18.95 12.85
CA SER A 211 -4.25 20.28 12.77
C SER A 211 -4.79 20.72 14.14
N ALA A 212 -5.37 21.92 14.22
CA ALA A 212 -6.10 22.39 15.40
C ALA A 212 -7.30 21.49 15.81
N TYR A 213 -7.62 20.47 15.01
CA TYR A 213 -8.74 19.56 15.16
C TYR A 213 -8.24 18.15 15.56
N SER A 214 -7.96 17.95 16.84
CA SER A 214 -7.51 16.68 17.40
C SER A 214 -8.05 16.41 18.81
N GLY A 215 -8.04 15.15 19.21
CA GLY A 215 -8.30 14.68 20.57
C GLY A 215 -7.23 13.67 20.96
N ILE A 216 -6.49 13.94 22.04
CA ILE A 216 -5.32 13.16 22.45
C ILE A 216 -5.43 12.82 23.94
N THR A 217 -5.26 11.54 24.25
CA THR A 217 -5.12 10.96 25.58
C THR A 217 -3.93 9.99 25.59
N GLU A 218 -3.63 9.39 26.74
CA GLU A 218 -2.56 8.39 26.85
C GLU A 218 -2.78 7.13 25.99
N THR A 219 -4.04 6.78 25.70
CA THR A 219 -4.40 5.51 25.04
C THR A 219 -5.04 5.68 23.67
N VAL A 220 -5.41 6.92 23.32
CA VAL A 220 -6.12 7.28 22.08
C VAL A 220 -5.65 8.64 21.60
N ALA A 221 -5.22 8.73 20.34
CA ALA A 221 -5.01 10.00 19.65
C ALA A 221 -5.71 9.98 18.30
N TYR A 222 -6.45 11.02 17.96
CA TYR A 222 -7.10 11.15 16.67
C TYR A 222 -7.19 12.60 16.23
N GLY A 223 -7.27 12.84 14.92
CA GLY A 223 -7.45 14.18 14.39
C GLY A 223 -7.19 14.29 12.90
N LEU A 224 -7.56 15.44 12.34
CA LEU A 224 -7.23 15.79 10.96
C LEU A 224 -5.78 16.27 10.90
N LEU A 225 -5.06 15.93 9.83
CA LEU A 225 -3.67 16.34 9.64
C LEU A 225 -3.58 17.65 8.85
N ASP A 226 -2.54 18.44 9.11
CA ASP A 226 -2.17 19.55 8.23
C ASP A 226 -1.39 19.01 7.02
N PHE A 227 -2.14 18.59 6.02
CA PHE A 227 -1.63 17.96 4.81
C PHE A 227 -2.45 18.42 3.58
N PRO A 228 -1.91 18.39 2.34
CA PRO A 228 -2.60 18.95 1.18
C PRO A 228 -3.96 18.29 0.86
N ILE A 229 -4.10 17.00 1.18
CA ILE A 229 -5.37 16.26 1.12
C ILE A 229 -5.94 16.04 2.51
N ALA A 230 -7.27 16.11 2.62
CA ALA A 230 -7.96 15.78 3.86
C ALA A 230 -7.71 14.32 4.24
N CYS A 231 -7.06 14.14 5.38
CA CYS A 231 -6.79 12.85 5.97
C CYS A 231 -6.85 12.95 7.50
N CYS A 232 -7.13 11.83 8.15
CA CYS A 232 -7.06 11.72 9.60
C CYS A 232 -6.04 10.66 10.01
N LYS A 233 -5.40 10.91 11.16
CA LYS A 233 -4.58 9.93 11.86
C LYS A 233 -5.35 9.42 13.06
N ILE A 234 -5.47 8.11 13.21
CA ILE A 234 -6.05 7.45 14.38
C ILE A 234 -4.97 6.57 15.01
N SER A 235 -4.76 6.70 16.31
CA SER A 235 -3.78 5.92 17.06
C SER A 235 -4.43 5.40 18.34
N MET A 236 -4.36 4.08 18.58
CA MET A 236 -4.94 3.46 19.79
C MET A 236 -4.12 2.25 20.27
N VAL A 237 -4.07 2.03 21.59
CA VAL A 237 -3.46 0.82 22.18
C VAL A 237 -4.36 -0.40 21.94
N ASP A 238 -5.68 -0.22 22.11
CA ASP A 238 -6.66 -1.29 22.03
C ASP A 238 -6.94 -1.66 20.57
N ARG A 239 -6.50 -2.87 20.20
CA ARG A 239 -6.66 -3.45 18.86
C ARG A 239 -8.12 -3.49 18.39
N THR A 240 -9.05 -3.88 19.25
CA THR A 240 -10.45 -4.07 18.89
C THR A 240 -11.14 -2.73 18.66
N LYS A 241 -10.90 -1.77 19.56
CA LYS A 241 -11.39 -0.39 19.41
C LYS A 241 -10.80 0.28 18.17
N PHE A 242 -9.50 0.09 17.92
CA PHE A 242 -8.83 0.61 16.74
C PHE A 242 -9.52 0.17 15.44
N ILE A 243 -9.75 -1.15 15.29
CA ILE A 243 -10.39 -1.72 14.10
C ILE A 243 -11.79 -1.15 13.91
N ALA A 244 -12.62 -1.15 14.96
CA ALA A 244 -14.00 -0.69 14.88
C ALA A 244 -14.14 0.81 14.62
N VAL A 245 -13.27 1.63 15.21
CA VAL A 245 -13.26 3.08 14.99
C VAL A 245 -12.86 3.38 13.55
N CYS A 246 -11.76 2.80 13.05
CA CYS A 246 -11.35 2.99 11.66
C CYS A 246 -12.40 2.47 10.68
N GLY A 247 -12.98 1.30 10.95
CA GLY A 247 -14.06 0.71 10.17
C GLY A 247 -15.31 1.59 10.11
N THR A 248 -15.70 2.18 11.25
CA THR A 248 -16.85 3.10 11.31
C THR A 248 -16.56 4.43 10.61
N ILE A 249 -15.35 4.98 10.69
CA ILE A 249 -14.94 6.16 9.93
C ILE A 249 -15.07 5.89 8.42
N ILE A 250 -14.51 4.78 7.94
CA ILE A 250 -14.57 4.38 6.52
C ILE A 250 -16.04 4.22 6.08
N ARG A 251 -16.83 3.45 6.83
CA ARG A 251 -18.24 3.21 6.53
C ARG A 251 -19.06 4.51 6.51
N ALA A 252 -18.86 5.37 7.50
CA ALA A 252 -19.57 6.64 7.60
C ALA A 252 -19.17 7.60 6.47
N TRP A 253 -17.89 7.66 6.09
CA TRP A 253 -17.44 8.47 4.94
C TRP A 253 -18.08 7.99 3.64
N LYS A 254 -18.06 6.68 3.39
CA LYS A 254 -18.68 6.06 2.22
C LYS A 254 -20.19 6.30 2.16
N ALA A 255 -20.86 6.39 3.31
CA ALA A 255 -22.29 6.67 3.39
C ALA A 255 -22.67 8.12 3.02
N LEU A 256 -21.74 9.08 3.09
CA LEU A 256 -22.00 10.47 2.70
C LEU A 256 -22.20 10.63 1.18
N ASP A 257 -21.56 9.79 0.37
CA ASP A 257 -21.74 9.74 -1.09
C ASP A 257 -21.58 8.28 -1.58
N PRO A 258 -22.62 7.44 -1.44
CA PRO A 258 -22.54 6.00 -1.70
C PRO A 258 -22.10 5.66 -3.13
N GLY A 259 -21.12 4.77 -3.25
CA GLY A 259 -20.55 4.33 -4.53
C GLY A 259 -19.51 5.29 -5.12
N ARG A 260 -19.29 6.45 -4.49
CA ARG A 260 -18.27 7.42 -4.90
C ARG A 260 -17.22 7.62 -3.83
N ASN A 261 -17.62 7.99 -2.63
CA ASN A 261 -16.68 8.14 -1.51
C ASN A 261 -15.96 6.82 -1.23
N THR A 262 -14.65 6.92 -1.02
CA THR A 262 -13.75 5.82 -0.65
C THR A 262 -12.57 6.38 0.13
N CYS A 263 -11.62 5.54 0.53
CA CYS A 263 -10.41 5.95 1.21
C CYS A 263 -9.19 5.25 0.61
N ASN A 264 -8.02 5.86 0.78
CA ASN A 264 -6.81 5.08 0.93
C ASN A 264 -6.52 4.88 2.40
N LEU A 265 -5.89 3.75 2.73
CA LEU A 265 -5.65 3.35 4.10
C LEU A 265 -4.19 2.96 4.26
N ILE A 266 -3.55 3.53 5.26
CA ILE A 266 -2.22 3.11 5.72
C ILE A 266 -2.38 2.65 7.16
N VAL A 267 -1.83 1.49 7.51
CA VAL A 267 -1.84 0.95 8.87
C VAL A 267 -0.42 0.53 9.24
N GLN A 268 0.03 0.97 10.40
CA GLN A 268 1.30 0.58 11.00
C GLN A 268 1.14 0.38 12.50
N LYS A 269 2.16 -0.18 13.14
CA LYS A 269 2.23 -0.29 14.59
C LYS A 269 3.51 0.39 15.05
N ASP A 270 3.34 1.41 15.88
CA ASP A 270 4.43 2.17 16.48
C ASP A 270 4.45 1.84 17.97
N ASP A 271 5.53 1.21 18.44
CA ASP A 271 5.65 0.62 19.78
C ASP A 271 4.40 -0.20 20.20
N LYS A 272 3.53 0.42 21.02
CA LYS A 272 2.31 -0.18 21.56
C LYS A 272 1.04 0.27 20.84
N MET A 273 1.11 1.27 19.97
CA MET A 273 -0.03 1.90 19.33
C MET A 273 -0.23 1.36 17.92
N TYR A 274 -1.45 0.92 17.62
CA TYR A 274 -1.90 0.78 16.25
C TYR A 274 -2.18 2.17 15.70
N CYS A 275 -1.66 2.48 14.52
CA CYS A 275 -1.78 3.77 13.87
C CYS A 275 -2.36 3.59 12.47
N SER A 276 -3.39 4.35 12.11
CA SER A 276 -3.87 4.46 10.73
C SER A 276 -3.81 5.88 10.23
N TYR A 277 -3.57 6.01 8.92
CA TYR A 277 -3.82 7.21 8.15
C TYR A 277 -4.93 6.89 7.15
N ILE A 278 -6.09 7.49 7.36
CA ILE A 278 -7.25 7.36 6.48
C ILE A 278 -7.27 8.62 5.61
N ILE A 279 -6.99 8.45 4.31
CA ILE A 279 -6.97 9.53 3.34
C ILE A 279 -8.28 9.51 2.59
N PHE A 280 -9.10 10.55 2.74
CA PHE A 280 -10.45 10.60 2.16
C PHE A 280 -10.37 10.86 0.66
N ARG A 281 -11.08 10.04 -0.13
CA ARG A 281 -11.10 10.12 -1.59
C ARG A 281 -12.52 10.14 -2.13
N ASN A 282 -12.69 10.78 -3.27
CA ASN A 282 -13.89 10.70 -4.11
C ASN A 282 -13.43 10.85 -5.58
N PRO A 283 -13.90 10.01 -6.50
CA PRO A 283 -13.44 9.99 -7.90
C PRO A 283 -13.82 11.24 -8.68
N ASP A 284 -14.60 12.17 -8.15
CA ASP A 284 -14.84 13.47 -8.80
C ASP A 284 -13.66 14.44 -8.61
N PHE A 285 -12.77 14.17 -7.66
CA PHE A 285 -11.58 14.96 -7.38
C PHE A 285 -10.36 14.25 -7.95
N ARG A 286 -9.86 14.78 -9.08
CA ARG A 286 -8.76 14.19 -9.85
C ARG A 286 -7.75 15.25 -10.20
N THR A 287 -6.55 14.77 -10.52
CA THR A 287 -5.49 15.55 -11.13
C THR A 287 -6.04 16.43 -12.26
N SER A 288 -5.79 17.73 -12.18
CA SER A 288 -6.17 18.69 -13.21
C SER A 288 -5.21 18.67 -14.41
N ASP A 289 -5.63 19.32 -15.50
CA ASP A 289 -4.83 19.46 -16.72
C ASP A 289 -3.47 20.13 -16.49
N ALA A 290 -3.33 20.95 -15.43
CA ALA A 290 -2.08 21.58 -15.06
C ALA A 290 -0.96 20.55 -14.77
N TRP A 291 -1.32 19.38 -14.24
CA TRP A 291 -0.37 18.36 -13.83
C TRP A 291 -0.36 17.12 -14.73
N HIS A 292 -1.29 17.01 -15.68
CA HIS A 292 -1.34 15.91 -16.66
C HIS A 292 -0.06 15.74 -17.48
N VAL A 293 0.75 16.81 -17.61
CA VAL A 293 2.07 16.74 -18.23
C VAL A 293 3.05 15.84 -17.47
N PHE A 294 2.85 15.66 -16.15
CA PHE A 294 3.64 14.76 -15.30
C PHE A 294 2.96 13.41 -15.13
N LYS A 295 1.64 13.38 -14.92
CA LYS A 295 0.90 12.16 -14.63
C LYS A 295 -0.57 12.26 -15.06
N THR A 296 -0.98 11.38 -15.97
CA THR A 296 -2.37 11.25 -16.43
C THR A 296 -3.15 10.12 -15.73
N GLU A 297 -2.44 9.24 -15.04
CA GLU A 297 -3.02 8.11 -14.33
C GLU A 297 -3.55 8.52 -12.96
N GLY A 298 -4.44 7.71 -12.39
CA GLY A 298 -4.92 7.91 -11.02
C GLY A 298 -3.81 7.90 -9.98
N VAL A 299 -4.00 8.68 -8.91
CA VAL A 299 -3.03 8.87 -7.83
C VAL A 299 -3.27 7.82 -6.74
N GLY A 300 -2.29 6.92 -6.57
CA GLY A 300 -2.27 5.81 -5.60
C GLY A 300 -2.02 6.23 -4.16
N VAL A 301 -2.14 5.28 -3.22
CA VAL A 301 -1.94 5.52 -1.77
C VAL A 301 -0.58 6.12 -1.43
N ILE A 302 0.50 5.66 -2.05
CA ILE A 302 1.87 6.19 -1.83
C ILE A 302 1.96 7.66 -2.29
N GLU A 303 1.29 7.97 -3.38
CA GLU A 303 1.33 9.29 -4.02
C GLU A 303 0.49 10.31 -3.24
N VAL A 304 -0.75 9.96 -2.86
CA VAL A 304 -1.54 10.83 -1.98
C VAL A 304 -1.00 10.92 -0.56
N ALA A 305 -0.08 10.03 -0.16
CA ALA A 305 0.64 10.12 1.10
C ALA A 305 1.91 10.98 1.01
N GLY A 306 2.22 11.56 -0.15
CA GLY A 306 3.29 12.54 -0.32
C GLY A 306 4.47 12.09 -1.18
N GLU A 307 4.50 10.86 -1.68
CA GLU A 307 5.59 10.33 -2.51
C GLU A 307 5.09 10.04 -3.94
N GLY A 308 5.23 11.01 -4.83
CA GLY A 308 4.73 10.91 -6.21
C GLY A 308 5.48 9.86 -7.03
N ILE A 309 4.76 8.96 -7.70
CA ILE A 309 5.34 7.92 -8.55
C ILE A 309 5.08 8.30 -10.01
N LEU A 310 6.04 9.00 -10.60
CA LEU A 310 5.93 9.55 -11.94
C LEU A 310 6.44 8.55 -13.00
N PRO A 311 5.81 8.53 -14.19
CA PRO A 311 6.36 7.84 -15.35
C PRO A 311 7.67 8.51 -15.79
N VAL A 312 8.47 7.80 -16.59
CA VAL A 312 9.67 8.41 -17.18
C VAL A 312 9.24 9.50 -18.16
N PRO A 313 9.76 10.74 -18.04
CA PRO A 313 9.51 11.77 -19.02
C PRO A 313 9.98 11.34 -20.42
N LYS A 314 9.13 11.48 -21.44
CA LYS A 314 9.37 11.05 -22.83
C LYS A 314 9.11 12.20 -23.82
N GLY A 315 9.65 12.05 -25.04
CA GLY A 315 9.45 13.00 -26.13
C GLY A 315 10.31 14.26 -26.03
N GLU A 316 10.03 15.25 -26.88
CA GLU A 316 10.81 16.49 -27.02
C GLU A 316 10.89 17.31 -25.72
N ASN A 317 9.89 17.18 -24.85
CA ASN A 317 9.82 17.89 -23.57
C ASN A 317 10.50 17.16 -22.40
N ALA A 318 11.05 15.96 -22.58
CA ALA A 318 11.57 15.14 -21.48
C ALA A 318 12.63 15.87 -20.62
N ALA A 319 13.57 16.57 -21.25
CA ALA A 319 14.61 17.33 -20.54
C ALA A 319 14.04 18.54 -19.77
N ARG A 320 12.96 19.14 -20.26
CA ARG A 320 12.25 20.21 -19.55
C ARG A 320 11.50 19.65 -18.34
N LEU A 321 10.80 18.54 -18.50
CA LEU A 321 10.04 17.93 -17.40
C LEU A 321 10.93 17.40 -16.28
N ASN A 322 12.08 16.81 -16.61
CA ASN A 322 13.06 16.41 -15.59
C ASN A 322 13.53 17.63 -14.77
N ARG A 323 13.85 18.75 -15.42
CA ARG A 323 14.23 19.99 -14.72
C ARG A 323 13.09 20.54 -13.87
N MET A 324 11.85 20.49 -14.35
CA MET A 324 10.70 20.92 -13.55
C MET A 324 10.48 20.03 -12.33
N ILE A 325 10.71 18.71 -12.43
CA ILE A 325 10.68 17.83 -11.27
C ILE A 325 11.78 18.25 -10.29
N GLU A 326 13.02 18.41 -10.75
CA GLU A 326 14.16 18.80 -9.92
C GLU A 326 13.95 20.15 -9.20
N ASP A 327 13.51 21.18 -9.93
CA ASP A 327 13.46 22.56 -9.45
C ASP A 327 12.13 22.92 -8.76
N GLN A 328 11.02 22.30 -9.19
CA GLN A 328 9.64 22.66 -8.80
C GLN A 328 8.85 21.46 -8.29
N GLY A 329 9.52 20.35 -7.96
CA GLY A 329 8.84 19.10 -7.62
C GLY A 329 7.94 19.19 -6.39
N LEU A 330 8.19 20.12 -5.46
CA LEU A 330 7.30 20.38 -4.32
C LEU A 330 5.91 20.84 -4.77
N ASP A 331 5.85 21.80 -5.70
CA ASP A 331 4.58 22.32 -6.23
C ASP A 331 3.86 21.25 -7.04
N VAL A 332 4.62 20.45 -7.81
CA VAL A 332 4.07 19.32 -8.57
C VAL A 332 3.40 18.31 -7.66
N ILE A 333 4.08 17.83 -6.61
CA ILE A 333 3.52 16.80 -5.73
C ILE A 333 2.38 17.35 -4.88
N LYS A 334 2.50 18.56 -4.32
CA LYS A 334 1.40 19.17 -3.55
C LYS A 334 0.17 19.41 -4.42
N GLY A 335 0.36 19.88 -5.66
CA GLY A 335 -0.72 20.06 -6.63
C GLY A 335 -1.42 18.76 -7.01
N LEU A 336 -0.67 17.70 -7.29
CA LEU A 336 -1.22 16.36 -7.53
C LEU A 336 -2.10 15.87 -6.37
N ILE A 337 -1.67 16.11 -5.13
CA ILE A 337 -2.38 15.67 -3.92
C ILE A 337 -3.62 16.55 -3.68
N GLU A 338 -3.49 17.87 -3.79
CA GLU A 338 -4.56 18.84 -3.50
C GLU A 338 -5.73 18.74 -4.48
N ASP A 339 -5.46 18.48 -5.76
CA ASP A 339 -6.49 18.25 -6.78
C ASP A 339 -7.36 17.02 -6.48
N ASN A 340 -6.80 16.05 -5.76
CA ASN A 340 -7.50 14.85 -5.32
C ASN A 340 -8.26 15.04 -3.99
N ASN A 341 -8.29 16.26 -3.42
CA ASN A 341 -8.84 16.52 -2.09
C ASN A 341 -10.37 16.80 -2.11
N PRO A 342 -11.20 15.87 -1.57
CA PRO A 342 -12.65 16.05 -1.52
C PRO A 342 -13.15 16.97 -0.40
N VAL A 343 -12.30 17.30 0.59
CA VAL A 343 -12.69 18.11 1.74
C VAL A 343 -11.71 19.27 1.92
N LYS A 344 -12.18 20.49 1.64
CA LYS A 344 -11.36 21.70 1.77
C LYS A 344 -11.18 22.12 3.24
N LYS A 345 -10.08 22.82 3.53
CA LYS A 345 -9.69 23.24 4.89
C LYS A 345 -10.78 24.03 5.63
N ASN A 346 -11.56 24.84 4.93
CA ASN A 346 -12.70 25.59 5.52
C ASN A 346 -13.82 24.70 6.07
N ALA A 347 -13.91 23.42 5.66
CA ALA A 347 -14.87 22.45 6.16
C ALA A 347 -14.35 21.60 7.33
N PHE A 348 -13.07 21.76 7.74
CA PHE A 348 -12.43 20.89 8.73
C PHE A 348 -13.10 20.92 10.09
N ALA A 349 -13.61 22.08 10.56
CA ALA A 349 -14.32 22.16 11.83
C ALA A 349 -15.53 21.21 11.88
N ARG A 350 -16.36 21.25 10.83
CA ARG A 350 -17.54 20.37 10.70
C ARG A 350 -17.12 18.92 10.55
N HIS A 351 -16.10 18.66 9.74
CA HIS A 351 -15.61 17.30 9.49
C HIS A 351 -14.97 16.68 10.75
N PHE A 352 -14.28 17.48 11.57
CA PHE A 352 -13.75 17.03 12.84
C PHE A 352 -14.85 16.75 13.87
N ALA A 353 -15.90 17.58 13.95
CA ALA A 353 -17.03 17.29 14.82
C ALA A 353 -17.67 15.93 14.46
N TRP A 354 -17.79 15.64 13.17
CA TRP A 354 -18.22 14.33 12.67
C TRP A 354 -17.28 13.19 13.09
N LEU A 355 -15.96 13.37 12.90
CA LEU A 355 -14.94 12.39 13.29
C LEU A 355 -14.96 12.11 14.80
N ARG A 356 -14.98 13.16 15.62
CA ARG A 356 -15.02 13.07 17.09
C ARG A 356 -16.24 12.29 17.55
N ASN A 357 -17.43 12.60 17.03
CA ASN A 357 -18.65 11.90 17.42
C ASN A 357 -18.57 10.40 17.13
N ILE A 358 -17.93 9.99 16.03
CA ILE A 358 -17.70 8.57 15.72
C ILE A 358 -16.77 7.93 16.75
N VAL A 359 -15.64 8.58 17.05
CA VAL A 359 -14.66 8.06 18.01
C VAL A 359 -15.30 7.91 19.40
N GLU A 360 -15.96 8.96 19.89
CA GLU A 360 -16.63 8.95 21.19
C GLU A 360 -17.73 7.89 21.26
N PHE A 361 -18.54 7.76 20.20
CA PHE A 361 -19.59 6.74 20.13
C PHE A 361 -19.02 5.32 20.23
N GLU A 362 -18.01 4.99 19.42
CA GLU A 362 -17.41 3.65 19.43
C GLU A 362 -16.67 3.34 20.74
N MET A 363 -16.00 4.35 21.31
CA MET A 363 -15.34 4.22 22.61
C MET A 363 -16.32 3.91 23.73
N ASN A 364 -17.47 4.58 23.76
CA ASN A 364 -18.52 4.37 24.76
C ASN A 364 -19.24 3.03 24.56
N ARG A 365 -19.54 2.67 23.30
CA ARG A 365 -20.21 1.41 22.95
C ARG A 365 -19.46 0.18 23.50
N MET A 366 -18.13 0.21 23.45
CA MET A 366 -17.27 -0.90 23.88
C MET A 366 -16.91 -0.91 25.37
N GLN A 367 -17.36 0.07 26.16
CA GLN A 367 -17.25 0.01 27.63
C GLN A 367 -18.43 -0.72 28.27
N ILE A 368 -19.53 -0.89 27.52
CA ILE A 368 -20.79 -1.48 28.00
C ILE A 368 -20.90 -2.97 27.59
N SER A 369 -20.10 -3.40 26.61
CA SER A 369 -19.92 -4.79 26.17
C SER A 369 -18.80 -5.49 26.92
#